data_AF-A0A1G0HV98-F1
#
_entry.id   AF-A0A1G0HV98-F1
#
_cell.length_a   1.000
_cell.length_b   1.000
_cell.length_c   1.000
_cell.angle_alpha   90.00
_cell.angle_beta   90.00
_cell.angle_gamma   90.00
#
_symmetry.space_group_name_H-M   'P 1'
#
loop_
_entity.id
_entity.type
_entity.pdbx_description
1 polymer ?
#
loop_
_entity_poly.entity_id
_entity_poly.type
_entity_poly.pdbx_seq_one_letter_code
_entity_poly.pdbx_strand_id
1 'polypeptide(L)' 'MHFVTQDRTTGGHVLEINLTKGQVSMEPLYQVQVHLPNTKSFAQVNLSDKELHSSIKKAEGGTQ' A
#
# COMPACT_ATOMS: atom_id res chain seq x y z
N MET A 1 -1.78 2.98 -3.80
CA MET A 1 -1.12 2.81 -5.13
C MET A 1 0.14 3.64 -5.17
N HIS A 2 1.12 3.34 -6.01
CA HIS A 2 2.31 4.19 -6.20
C HIS A 2 2.37 4.76 -7.62
N PHE A 3 3.00 5.92 -7.79
CA PHE A 3 3.25 6.53 -9.10
C PHE A 3 4.72 6.88 -9.28
N VAL A 4 5.14 6.98 -10.53
CA VAL A 4 6.46 7.46 -10.94
C VAL A 4 6.31 8.24 -12.25
N THR A 5 6.99 9.37 -12.37
CA THR A 5 7.04 10.15 -13.60
C THR A 5 7.88 9.44 -14.66
N GLN A 6 7.67 9.79 -15.93
CA GLN A 6 8.37 9.15 -17.05
C GLN A 6 9.90 9.29 -16.99
N ASP A 7 10.38 10.44 -16.52
CA ASP A 7 11.81 10.72 -16.29
C ASP A 7 12.36 10.09 -15.01
N ARG A 8 11.50 9.45 -14.20
CA ARG A 8 11.81 8.76 -12.94
C ARG A 8 12.41 9.65 -11.85
N THR A 9 12.23 10.96 -11.94
CA THR A 9 12.74 11.90 -10.93
C THR A 9 11.73 12.14 -9.82
N THR A 10 10.45 11.90 -10.08
CA THR A 10 9.35 12.19 -9.18
C THR A 10 8.44 10.97 -9.03
N GLY A 11 7.87 10.76 -7.84
CA GLY A 11 6.97 9.66 -7.56
C GLY A 11 6.46 9.69 -6.13
N GLY A 12 5.82 8.60 -5.70
CA GLY A 12 5.42 8.42 -4.31
C GLY A 12 4.14 7.61 -4.12
N HIS A 13 3.63 7.65 -2.90
CA HIS A 13 2.36 7.04 -2.52
C HIS A 13 1.19 7.93 -2.99
N VAL A 14 0.26 7.35 -3.74
CA VAL A 14 -0.90 8.05 -4.30
C VAL A 14 -2.02 8.09 -3.27
N LEU A 15 -2.39 9.30 -2.83
CA LEU A 15 -3.57 9.55 -2.00
C LEU A 15 -4.81 9.82 -2.86
N GLU A 16 -4.63 10.51 -3.98
CA GLU A 16 -5.69 10.84 -4.93
C GLU A 16 -5.09 10.90 -6.35
N ILE A 17 -5.86 10.49 -7.35
CA ILE A 17 -5.50 10.60 -8.77
C ILE A 17 -6.69 11.05 -9.59
N ASN A 18 -6.45 12.02 -10.47
CA ASN A 18 -7.40 12.47 -11.48
C ASN A 18 -6.79 12.19 -12.86
N LEU A 19 -7.38 11.26 -13.62
CA LEU A 19 -6.87 10.81 -14.92
C LEU A 19 -7.74 11.35 -16.06
N THR A 20 -7.20 12.27 -16.86
CA THR A 20 -7.91 12.82 -18.04
C THR A 20 -7.87 11.87 -19.23
N LYS A 21 -6.73 11.20 -19.46
CA LYS A 21 -6.52 10.21 -20.53
C LYS A 21 -5.42 9.24 -20.13
N GLY A 22 -5.61 7.95 -20.40
CA GLY A 22 -4.61 6.93 -20.15
C GLY A 22 -5.10 5.55 -20.58
N GLN A 23 -4.23 4.56 -20.45
CA GLN A 23 -4.58 3.15 -20.62
C GLN A 23 -4.58 2.48 -19.24
N VAL A 24 -5.60 1.67 -18.98
CA VAL A 24 -5.71 0.86 -17.76
C VAL A 24 -5.65 -0.61 -18.17
N SER A 25 -4.83 -1.37 -17.48
CA SER A 25 -4.72 -2.83 -17.62
C SER A 25 -4.95 -3.48 -16.27
N MET A 26 -5.61 -4.63 -16.26
CA MET A 26 -5.92 -5.39 -15.04
C MET A 26 -5.53 -6.85 -15.23
N GLU A 27 -4.98 -7.46 -14.18
CA GLU A 27 -4.60 -8.87 -14.15
C GLU A 27 -5.18 -9.51 -12.88
N PRO A 28 -6.02 -10.55 -12.98
CA PRO A 28 -6.55 -11.24 -11.81
C PRO A 28 -5.48 -12.11 -11.16
N LEU A 29 -5.35 -12.02 -9.83
CA LEU A 29 -4.52 -12.90 -9.01
C LEU A 29 -5.38 -13.88 -8.23
N TYR A 30 -5.09 -15.17 -8.37
CA TYR A 30 -5.88 -16.24 -7.75
C TYR A 30 -5.24 -16.87 -6.51
N GLN A 31 -4.01 -16.47 -6.19
CA GLN A 31 -3.26 -17.01 -5.07
C GLN A 31 -2.51 -15.89 -4.34
N VAL A 32 -2.52 -15.94 -3.01
CA VAL A 32 -1.74 -15.05 -2.15
C VAL A 32 -0.84 -15.91 -1.27
N GLN A 33 0.46 -15.63 -1.30
CA GLN A 33 1.44 -16.22 -0.39
C GLN A 33 1.98 -15.14 0.53
N VAL A 34 1.96 -15.39 1.84
CA VAL A 34 2.47 -14.45 2.85
C VAL A 34 3.78 -14.99 3.39
N HIS A 35 4.86 -14.24 3.22
CA HIS A 35 6.18 -14.57 3.75
C HIS A 35 6.51 -13.66 4.92
N LEU A 36 6.70 -14.24 6.10
CA LEU A 36 7.02 -13.48 7.31
C LEU A 36 8.53 -13.23 7.39
N PRO A 37 8.97 -12.00 7.74
CA PRO A 37 10.39 -11.74 8.02
C PRO A 37 10.89 -12.56 9.20
N ASN A 38 12.02 -13.25 9.03
CA ASN A 38 12.68 -13.98 10.12
C ASN A 38 13.59 -13.06 10.94
N THR A 39 13.00 -12.05 11.60
CA THR A 39 13.73 -11.08 12.42
C THR A 39 13.13 -10.98 13.81
N LYS A 40 13.99 -10.72 14.81
CA LYS A 40 13.53 -10.52 16.21
C LYS A 40 12.54 -9.37 16.33
N SER A 41 12.75 -8.29 15.58
CA SER A 41 11.85 -7.12 15.59
C SER A 41 10.46 -7.46 15.09
N PHE A 42 10.33 -8.30 14.06
CA PHE A 42 9.03 -8.76 13.59
C PHE A 42 8.34 -9.71 14.58
N ALA A 43 9.10 -10.61 15.22
CA ALA A 43 8.53 -11.57 16.18
C ALA A 43 7.99 -10.92 17.48
N GLN A 44 8.43 -9.70 17.80
CA GLN A 44 8.07 -9.02 19.05
C GLN A 44 6.96 -7.96 18.91
N VAL A 45 6.53 -7.65 17.67
CA VAL A 45 5.54 -6.60 17.43
C VAL A 45 4.12 -7.10 17.70
N ASN A 46 3.26 -6.24 18.27
CA ASN A 46 1.84 -6.54 18.42
C ASN A 46 1.10 -6.34 17.09
N LEU A 47 0.77 -7.43 16.40
CA LEU A 47 0.01 -7.43 15.15
C LEU A 47 -1.52 -7.55 15.37
N SER A 48 -2.00 -7.47 16.61
CA SER A 48 -3.42 -7.63 16.96
C SER A 48 -3.97 -6.42 17.72
N ASP A 49 -3.41 -5.23 17.45
CA ASP A 49 -3.94 -3.98 17.98
C ASP A 49 -5.41 -3.77 17.55
N LYS A 50 -6.25 -3.33 18.48
CA LYS A 50 -7.67 -3.05 18.22
C LYS A 50 -7.84 -1.88 17.24
N GLU A 51 -6.89 -0.96 17.22
CA GLU A 51 -6.84 0.19 16.32
C GLU A 51 -6.08 -0.10 15.01
N LEU A 52 -5.74 -1.36 14.72
CA LEU A 52 -4.98 -1.71 13.52
C LEU A 52 -5.67 -1.22 12.24
N HIS A 53 -6.98 -1.42 12.13
CA HIS A 53 -7.76 -1.00 10.96
C HIS A 53 -7.81 0.52 10.79
N SER A 54 -8.10 1.27 11.87
CA SER A 54 -8.16 2.73 11.85
C SER A 54 -6.79 3.35 11.57
N SER A 55 -5.73 2.74 12.11
CA SER A 55 -4.35 3.16 11.88
C SER A 55 -3.89 2.94 10.44
N ILE A 56 -4.22 1.80 9.82
CA ILE A 56 -3.96 1.55 8.39
C ILE A 56 -4.66 2.60 7.55
N LYS A 57 -5.96 2.83 7.77
CA LYS A 57 -6.70 3.87 7.01
C LYS A 57 -6.03 5.23 7.10
N LYS A 58 -5.67 5.67 8.31
CA LYS A 58 -5.04 6.97 8.54
C LYS A 58 -3.68 7.09 7.85
N ALA A 59 -2.87 6.03 7.88
CA ALA A 59 -1.55 6.02 7.24
C ALA A 59 -1.65 6.08 5.70
N GLU A 60 -2.66 5.43 5.12
CA GLU A 60 -2.87 5.34 3.66
C GLU A 60 -3.75 6.48 3.11
N GLY A 61 -3.98 7.55 3.88
CA GLY A 61 -4.74 8.73 3.42
C GLY A 61 -6.26 8.66 3.53
N GLY A 62 -6.81 7.60 4.14
CA GLY A 62 -8.24 7.48 4.41
C GLY A 62 -8.68 8.46 5.50
N THR A 63 -9.74 9.23 5.22
CA THR A 63 -10.45 10.01 6.24
C THR A 63 -11.20 9.08 7.19
N GLN A 64 -11.16 9.37 8.50
CA GLN A 64 -11.93 8.64 9.53
C GLN A 64 -13.43 8.78 9.30
#